data_AF-A0A938BVX8-F1
#
_entry.id   AF-A0A938BVX8-F1
#
_cell.length_a   1.000
_cell.length_b   1.000
_cell.length_c   1.000
_cell.angle_alpha   90.00
_cell.angle_beta   90.00
_cell.angle_gamma   90.00
#
_symmetry.space_group_name_H-M   'P 1'
#
loop_
_entity.id
_entity.type
_entity.pdbx_description
1 polymer ?
#
loop_
_entity_poly.entity_id
_entity_poly.type
_entity_poly.pdbx_seq_one_letter_code
_entity_poly.pdbx_strand_id
1 'polypeptide(L)'
;ALALISRANRPRIVHQAGEKHLQALQKAYQQAEVNAQLEAFIGDMAKAYAEADLVIARAGAMTVSEVAAAGVAALFIPFPHAVDDHQTGNAQFLVQAQAAWCFQQDCFSPEQLADLLQALDRHRLLQMALAARKAAKPEALEVLVKACAQLVTRKREA
;
A
#
# COMPACT_ATOMS: atom_id res chain seq x y z
N ALA A 1 15.34 4.39 -8.45
CA ALA A 1 15.49 3.83 -7.10
C ALA A 1 16.25 2.53 -7.11
N LEU A 2 15.65 1.43 -7.60
CA LEU A 2 16.23 0.08 -7.51
C LEU A 2 17.60 -0.07 -8.20
N ALA A 3 17.80 0.62 -9.33
CA ALA A 3 19.09 0.67 -10.02
C ALA A 3 20.21 1.33 -9.18
N LEU A 4 19.84 2.24 -8.25
CA LEU A 4 20.76 2.92 -7.33
C LEU A 4 21.20 2.03 -6.16
N ILE A 5 20.53 0.90 -5.94
CA ILE A 5 20.86 -0.08 -4.90
C ILE A 5 21.79 -1.14 -5.50
N SER A 6 22.83 -1.53 -4.75
CA SER A 6 23.74 -2.60 -5.16
C SER A 6 22.97 -3.91 -5.42
N ARG A 7 23.36 -4.67 -6.45
CA ARG A 7 22.63 -5.87 -6.89
C ARG A 7 22.40 -6.88 -5.75
N ALA A 8 23.36 -7.02 -4.83
CA ALA A 8 23.28 -7.93 -3.68
C ALA A 8 22.23 -7.52 -2.63
N ASN A 9 21.87 -6.24 -2.57
CA ASN A 9 20.96 -5.69 -1.56
C ASN A 9 19.58 -5.32 -2.13
N ARG A 10 19.31 -5.59 -3.40
CA ARG A 10 18.02 -5.30 -4.01
C ARG A 10 16.94 -6.23 -3.44
N PRO A 11 15.76 -5.71 -3.06
CA PRO A 11 14.66 -6.55 -2.60
C PRO A 11 14.12 -7.41 -3.76
N ARG A 12 13.37 -8.46 -3.41
CA ARG A 12 12.50 -9.17 -4.37
C ARG A 12 11.28 -8.31 -4.65
N ILE A 13 10.84 -8.26 -5.90
CA ILE A 13 9.84 -7.28 -6.34
C ILE A 13 8.76 -7.97 -7.16
N VAL A 14 7.52 -7.68 -6.79
CA VAL A 14 6.33 -7.87 -7.62
C VAL A 14 5.78 -6.48 -7.95
N HIS A 15 5.61 -6.15 -9.23
CA HIS A 15 5.09 -4.86 -9.67
C HIS A 15 3.89 -5.07 -10.59
N GLN A 16 2.74 -4.54 -10.17
CA GLN A 16 1.49 -4.54 -10.93
C GLN A 16 1.24 -3.16 -11.56
N ALA A 17 1.11 -3.08 -12.90
CA ALA A 17 0.92 -1.80 -13.60
C ALA A 17 -0.33 -1.72 -14.49
N GLY A 18 -1.12 -2.80 -14.59
CA GLY A 18 -2.25 -2.88 -15.52
C GLY A 18 -1.82 -3.26 -16.93
N GLU A 19 -2.75 -3.87 -17.68
CA GLU A 19 -2.46 -4.45 -19.01
C GLU A 19 -1.91 -3.42 -20.01
N LYS A 20 -2.47 -2.21 -20.01
CA LYS A 20 -2.05 -1.11 -20.90
C LYS A 20 -0.61 -0.64 -20.67
N HIS A 21 -0.06 -0.86 -19.48
CA HIS A 21 1.26 -0.33 -19.10
C HIS A 21 2.33 -1.42 -18.94
N LEU A 22 1.95 -2.70 -18.96
CA LEU A 22 2.87 -3.82 -18.70
C LEU A 22 4.08 -3.83 -19.64
N GLN A 23 3.89 -3.59 -20.93
CA GLN A 23 5.00 -3.59 -21.90
C GLN A 23 6.00 -2.44 -21.63
N ALA A 24 5.49 -1.25 -21.29
CA ALA A 24 6.33 -0.11 -20.94
C ALA A 24 7.10 -0.38 -19.64
N LEU A 25 6.43 -1.00 -18.65
CA LEU A 25 7.05 -1.41 -17.40
C LEU A 25 8.20 -2.40 -17.62
N GLN A 26 7.99 -3.44 -18.42
CA GLN A 26 9.02 -4.44 -18.73
C GLN A 26 10.26 -3.80 -19.36
N LYS A 27 10.05 -2.90 -20.33
CA LYS A 27 11.16 -2.15 -20.96
C LYS A 27 11.93 -1.30 -19.94
N ALA A 28 11.22 -0.60 -19.05
CA ALA A 28 11.86 0.21 -18.01
C ALA A 28 12.70 -0.62 -17.03
N TYR A 29 12.20 -1.78 -16.60
CA TYR A 29 12.96 -2.71 -15.73
C TYR A 29 14.17 -3.32 -16.44
N GLN A 30 14.04 -3.66 -17.73
CA GLN A 30 15.15 -4.17 -18.54
C GLN A 30 16.26 -3.12 -18.70
N GLN A 31 15.90 -1.87 -19.03
CA GLN A 31 16.84 -0.75 -19.15
C GLN A 31 17.55 -0.43 -17.83
N ALA A 32 16.85 -0.60 -16.71
CA ALA A 32 17.40 -0.42 -15.37
C ALA A 32 18.25 -1.62 -14.89
N GLU A 33 18.30 -2.71 -15.67
CA GLU A 33 18.92 -3.98 -15.27
C GLU A 33 18.42 -4.50 -13.91
N VAL A 34 17.11 -4.46 -13.69
CA VAL A 34 16.46 -4.93 -12.46
C VAL A 34 15.56 -6.11 -12.77
N ASN A 35 15.79 -7.22 -12.05
CA ASN A 35 14.92 -8.39 -12.10
C ASN A 35 13.73 -8.20 -11.17
N ALA A 36 12.52 -8.39 -11.68
CA ALA A 36 11.27 -8.32 -10.93
C ALA A 36 10.19 -9.18 -11.59
N GLN A 37 9.20 -9.59 -10.81
CA GLN A 37 7.97 -10.19 -11.32
C GLN A 37 7.03 -9.05 -11.71
N LEU A 38 6.65 -9.00 -12.99
CA LEU A 38 5.90 -7.90 -13.57
C LEU A 38 4.55 -8.43 -14.08
N GLU A 39 3.46 -7.88 -13.56
CA GLU A 39 2.11 -8.40 -13.83
C GLU A 39 1.14 -7.29 -14.25
N ALA A 40 0.20 -7.63 -15.13
CA ALA A 40 -0.91 -6.73 -15.43
C ALA A 40 -1.87 -6.65 -14.24
N PHE A 41 -2.15 -7.79 -13.61
CA PHE A 41 -3.12 -7.95 -12.54
C PHE A 41 -2.66 -9.05 -11.58
N ILE A 42 -2.77 -8.81 -10.28
CA ILE A 42 -2.49 -9.79 -9.25
C ILE A 42 -3.79 -10.52 -8.93
N GLY A 43 -3.89 -11.80 -9.31
CA GLY A 43 -5.09 -12.60 -9.13
C GLY A 43 -5.41 -12.95 -7.67
N ASP A 44 -4.37 -13.15 -6.85
CA ASP A 44 -4.48 -13.48 -5.44
C ASP A 44 -3.78 -12.41 -4.59
N MET A 45 -4.54 -11.35 -4.28
CA MET A 45 -4.05 -10.24 -3.46
C MET A 45 -3.77 -10.66 -2.02
N ALA A 46 -4.51 -11.64 -1.48
CA ALA A 46 -4.29 -12.12 -0.12
C ALA A 46 -2.93 -12.79 0.01
N LYS A 47 -2.58 -13.65 -0.95
CA LYS A 47 -1.24 -14.25 -1.03
C LYS A 47 -0.16 -13.19 -1.26
N ALA A 48 -0.38 -12.24 -2.18
CA ALA A 48 0.59 -11.18 -2.44
C ALA A 48 0.90 -10.34 -1.18
N TYR A 49 -0.13 -10.01 -0.39
CA TYR A 49 0.07 -9.34 0.89
C TYR A 49 0.76 -10.23 1.93
N ALA A 50 0.41 -11.51 2.02
CA ALA A 50 1.02 -12.43 2.97
C ALA A 50 2.53 -12.64 2.73
N GLU A 51 2.97 -12.53 1.47
CA GLU A 51 4.37 -12.67 1.08
C GLU A 51 5.16 -11.35 1.13
N ALA A 52 4.49 -10.21 1.21
CA ALA A 52 5.13 -8.89 1.17
C ALA A 52 5.62 -8.45 2.55
N ASP A 53 6.90 -8.05 2.65
CA ASP A 53 7.40 -7.33 3.84
C ASP A 53 7.06 -5.83 3.80
N LEU A 54 6.85 -5.26 2.60
CA LEU A 54 6.53 -3.85 2.35
C LEU A 54 5.63 -3.71 1.12
N VAL A 55 4.58 -2.89 1.22
CA VAL A 55 3.71 -2.50 0.11
C VAL A 55 3.98 -1.05 -0.29
N ILE A 56 4.16 -0.79 -1.59
CA ILE A 56 4.24 0.57 -2.14
C ILE A 56 3.03 0.78 -3.04
N ALA A 57 2.15 1.72 -2.70
CA ALA A 57 0.87 1.87 -3.40
C ALA A 57 0.32 3.31 -3.36
N ARG A 58 -0.73 3.54 -4.14
CA ARG A 58 -1.62 4.71 -3.96
C ARG A 58 -2.39 4.58 -2.65
N ALA A 59 -2.79 5.70 -2.05
CA ALA A 59 -3.54 5.74 -0.80
C ALA A 59 -5.06 5.77 -1.03
N GLY A 60 -5.56 4.86 -1.85
CA GLY A 60 -7.00 4.64 -1.98
C GLY A 60 -7.60 4.12 -0.66
N ALA A 61 -8.84 4.48 -0.34
CA ALA A 61 -9.47 4.11 0.93
C ALA A 61 -9.51 2.59 1.16
N MET A 62 -9.84 1.83 0.11
CA MET A 62 -9.78 0.37 0.13
C MET A 62 -8.36 -0.14 0.35
N THR A 63 -7.39 0.34 -0.42
CA THR A 63 -5.99 -0.10 -0.32
C THR A 63 -5.42 0.14 1.08
N VAL A 64 -5.68 1.29 1.70
CA VAL A 64 -5.24 1.57 3.07
C VAL A 64 -5.90 0.59 4.06
N SER A 65 -7.20 0.32 3.89
CA SER A 65 -7.94 -0.62 4.73
C SER A 65 -7.45 -2.07 4.56
N GLU A 66 -7.14 -2.48 3.33
CA GLU A 66 -6.59 -3.79 3.00
C GLU A 66 -5.19 -3.98 3.60
N VAL A 67 -4.31 -2.98 3.49
CA VAL A 67 -2.97 -3.01 4.11
C VAL A 67 -3.08 -3.13 5.63
N ALA A 68 -3.98 -2.35 6.25
CA ALA A 68 -4.24 -2.44 7.69
C ALA A 68 -4.70 -3.85 8.06
N ALA A 69 -5.69 -4.39 7.34
CA ALA A 69 -6.21 -5.73 7.57
C ALA A 69 -5.15 -6.81 7.35
N ALA A 70 -4.37 -6.74 6.27
CA ALA A 70 -3.30 -7.68 5.99
C ALA A 70 -2.17 -7.62 7.03
N GLY A 71 -1.97 -6.47 7.66
CA GLY A 71 -0.92 -6.27 8.65
C GLY A 71 0.46 -6.20 8.00
N VAL A 72 0.61 -5.33 7.00
CA VAL A 72 1.88 -5.16 6.25
C VAL A 72 2.34 -3.71 6.35
N ALA A 73 3.65 -3.50 6.43
CA ALA A 73 4.22 -2.15 6.37
C ALA A 73 3.94 -1.52 5.00
N ALA A 74 3.71 -0.20 4.96
CA ALA A 74 3.43 0.47 3.70
C ALA A 74 4.16 1.79 3.46
N LEU A 75 4.41 2.08 2.20
CA LEU A 75 4.76 3.40 1.69
C LEU A 75 3.63 3.84 0.75
N PHE A 76 2.94 4.90 1.14
CA PHE A 76 1.89 5.49 0.32
C PHE A 76 2.41 6.66 -0.50
N ILE A 77 1.99 6.67 -1.78
CA ILE A 77 2.24 7.77 -2.72
C ILE A 77 0.88 8.26 -3.21
N PRO A 78 0.20 9.18 -2.48
CA PRO A 78 -1.10 9.71 -2.86
C PRO A 78 -1.14 10.18 -4.32
N PHE A 79 -2.28 9.98 -4.98
CA PHE A 79 -2.47 10.50 -6.33
C PHE A 79 -2.71 12.03 -6.27
N PRO A 80 -1.88 12.85 -6.93
CA PRO A 80 -1.90 14.31 -6.74
C PRO A 80 -3.16 14.99 -7.28
N HIS A 81 -3.92 14.32 -8.17
CA HIS A 81 -5.17 14.85 -8.74
C HIS A 81 -6.42 14.23 -8.09
N ALA A 82 -6.30 13.64 -6.90
CA ALA A 82 -7.44 13.22 -6.12
C ALA A 82 -8.27 14.45 -5.70
N VAL A 83 -9.58 14.43 -5.96
CA VAL A 83 -10.52 15.48 -5.54
C VAL A 83 -10.33 15.74 -4.04
N ASP A 84 -10.05 16.98 -3.63
CA ASP A 84 -9.84 17.38 -2.22
C ASP A 84 -8.65 16.71 -1.48
N ASP A 85 -7.68 16.11 -2.17
CA ASP A 85 -6.51 15.44 -1.55
C ASP A 85 -6.88 14.36 -0.50
N HIS A 86 -8.02 13.70 -0.70
CA HIS A 86 -8.52 12.69 0.25
C HIS A 86 -7.57 11.50 0.43
N GLN A 87 -6.71 11.21 -0.55
CA GLN A 87 -5.73 10.13 -0.45
C GLN A 87 -4.66 10.40 0.61
N THR A 88 -4.27 11.66 0.81
CA THR A 88 -3.37 12.03 1.92
C THR A 88 -4.06 11.77 3.26
N GLY A 89 -5.34 12.15 3.39
CA GLY A 89 -6.15 11.84 4.57
C GLY A 89 -6.26 10.33 4.86
N ASN A 90 -6.46 9.51 3.82
CA ASN A 90 -6.47 8.06 3.96
C ASN A 90 -5.13 7.52 4.47
N ALA A 91 -4.02 7.94 3.87
CA ALA A 91 -2.68 7.48 4.27
C ALA A 91 -2.37 7.84 5.73
N GLN A 92 -2.81 9.03 6.19
CA GLN A 92 -2.57 9.50 7.55
C GLN A 92 -3.08 8.55 8.63
N PHE A 93 -4.13 7.77 8.35
CA PHE A 93 -4.64 6.74 9.26
C PHE A 93 -3.53 5.76 9.69
N LEU A 94 -2.74 5.26 8.74
CA LEU A 94 -1.65 4.33 9.03
C LEU A 94 -0.33 5.02 9.36
N VAL A 95 -0.09 6.24 8.86
CA VAL A 95 1.10 7.03 9.24
C VAL A 95 1.06 7.37 10.73
N GLN A 96 -0.09 7.83 11.24
CA GLN A 96 -0.26 8.15 12.67
C GLN A 96 -0.14 6.92 13.56
N ALA A 97 -0.52 5.74 13.06
CA ALA A 97 -0.30 4.46 13.72
C ALA A 97 1.16 3.98 13.67
N GLN A 98 2.07 4.72 13.03
CA GLN A 98 3.46 4.30 12.74
C GLN A 98 3.56 3.03 11.89
N ALA A 99 2.52 2.75 11.09
CA ALA A 99 2.41 1.58 10.24
C ALA A 99 2.81 1.86 8.78
N ALA A 100 2.89 3.13 8.39
CA ALA A 100 3.22 3.53 7.02
C ALA A 100 4.02 4.82 6.94
N TRP A 101 4.68 5.02 5.80
CA TRP A 101 5.15 6.32 5.33
C TRP A 101 4.18 6.89 4.30
N CYS A 102 4.21 8.20 4.11
CA CYS A 102 3.48 8.88 3.06
C CYS A 102 4.37 9.95 2.42
N PHE A 103 4.58 9.85 1.10
CA PHE A 103 5.32 10.84 0.32
C PHE A 103 4.42 11.41 -0.77
N GLN A 104 4.36 12.73 -0.88
CA GLN A 104 3.69 13.39 -1.99
C GLN A 104 4.44 13.12 -3.28
N GLN A 105 3.73 12.74 -4.34
CA GLN A 105 4.33 12.34 -5.61
C GLN A 105 5.31 13.39 -6.16
N ASP A 106 4.94 14.67 -6.08
CA ASP A 106 5.73 15.79 -6.62
C ASP A 106 7.02 16.03 -5.83
N CYS A 107 7.09 15.52 -4.60
CA CYS A 107 8.23 15.64 -3.70
C CYS A 107 8.92 14.29 -3.47
N PHE A 108 8.62 13.27 -4.30
CA PHE A 108 9.16 11.94 -4.15
C PHE A 108 10.14 11.58 -5.28
N SER A 109 11.37 11.28 -4.91
CA SER A 109 12.46 11.02 -5.85
C SER A 109 12.95 9.56 -5.85
N PRO A 110 13.59 9.12 -6.94
CA PRO A 110 14.27 7.83 -6.99
C PRO A 110 15.29 7.59 -5.87
N GLU A 111 15.99 8.64 -5.43
CA GLU A 111 17.01 8.62 -4.38
C GLU A 111 16.36 8.41 -3.01
N GLN A 112 15.30 9.17 -2.70
CA GLN A 112 14.56 9.01 -1.46
C GLN A 112 13.99 7.59 -1.29
N LEU A 113 13.47 7.00 -2.37
CA LEU A 113 13.03 5.61 -2.33
C LEU A 113 14.20 4.64 -2.11
N ALA A 114 15.35 4.86 -2.75
CA ALA A 114 16.52 4.01 -2.56
C ALA A 114 17.08 4.10 -1.13
N ASP A 115 17.15 5.31 -0.56
CA ASP A 115 17.61 5.56 0.80
C ASP A 115 16.67 4.91 1.81
N LEU A 116 15.35 5.08 1.62
CA LEU A 116 14.35 4.42 2.45
C LEU A 116 14.54 2.90 2.42
N LEU A 117 14.59 2.29 1.23
CA LEU A 117 14.72 0.84 1.09
C LEU A 117 16.02 0.30 1.71
N GLN A 118 17.14 1.04 1.62
CA GLN A 118 18.42 0.63 2.20
C GLN A 118 18.48 0.81 3.72
N ALA A 119 17.71 1.74 4.29
CA ALA A 119 17.63 1.96 5.73
C ALA A 119 16.69 0.96 6.44
N LEU A 120 15.92 0.18 5.68
CA LEU A 120 14.96 -0.77 6.24
C LEU A 120 15.61 -2.10 6.60
N ASP A 121 15.21 -2.60 7.76
CA ASP A 121 15.49 -3.97 8.18
C ASP A 121 14.18 -4.72 8.47
N ARG A 122 14.28 -6.05 8.58
CA ARG A 122 13.14 -6.92 8.82
C ARG A 122 12.45 -6.64 10.17
N HIS A 123 13.20 -6.19 11.17
CA HIS A 123 12.64 -5.89 12.48
C HIS A 123 11.75 -4.66 12.43
N ARG A 124 12.20 -3.58 11.77
CA ARG A 124 11.43 -2.35 11.57
C ARG A 124 10.16 -2.64 10.78
N LEU A 125 10.24 -3.41 9.69
CA LEU A 125 9.08 -3.79 8.89
C LEU A 125 8.07 -4.61 9.71
N LEU A 126 8.54 -5.53 10.55
CA LEU A 126 7.67 -6.29 11.46
C LEU A 126 6.94 -5.39 12.46
N GLN A 127 7.61 -4.42 13.07
CA GLN A 127 6.94 -3.50 14.00
C GLN A 127 5.84 -2.69 13.32
N MET A 128 6.09 -2.24 12.09
CA MET A 128 5.11 -1.50 11.30
C MET A 128 3.93 -2.38 10.86
N ALA A 129 4.20 -3.62 10.47
CA ALA A 129 3.19 -4.63 10.16
C ALA A 129 2.25 -4.91 11.36
N LEU A 130 2.82 -5.07 12.56
CA LEU A 130 2.05 -5.24 13.79
C LEU A 130 1.20 -4.00 14.10
N ALA A 131 1.74 -2.81 13.89
CA ALA A 131 1.00 -1.56 14.06
C ALA A 131 -0.15 -1.42 13.04
N ALA A 132 0.09 -1.80 11.78
CA ALA A 132 -0.93 -1.84 10.72
C ALA A 132 -2.09 -2.75 11.13
N ARG A 133 -1.78 -3.97 11.58
CA ARG A 133 -2.77 -4.95 12.01
C ARG A 133 -3.55 -4.47 13.24
N LYS A 134 -2.90 -3.80 14.17
CA LYS A 134 -3.54 -3.21 15.36
C LYS A 134 -4.51 -2.08 15.00
N ALA A 135 -4.23 -1.33 13.94
CA ALA A 135 -5.11 -0.27 13.43
C ALA A 135 -6.29 -0.80 12.60
N ALA A 136 -6.27 -2.06 12.17
CA ALA A 136 -7.32 -2.64 11.36
C ALA A 136 -8.69 -2.61 12.05
N LYS A 137 -9.75 -2.48 11.24
CA LYS A 137 -11.16 -2.54 11.69
C LYS A 137 -11.89 -3.69 10.98
N PRO A 138 -11.55 -4.96 11.26
CA PRO A 138 -12.17 -6.12 10.61
C PRO A 138 -13.69 -6.19 10.81
N GLU A 139 -14.21 -5.60 11.87
CA GLU A 139 -15.64 -5.53 12.23
C GLU A 139 -16.43 -4.47 11.46
N ALA A 140 -15.80 -3.69 10.57
CA ALA A 140 -16.44 -2.56 9.89
C ALA A 140 -17.73 -2.94 9.14
N LEU A 141 -17.76 -4.13 8.52
CA LEU A 141 -18.96 -4.64 7.84
C LEU A 141 -20.10 -4.89 8.82
N GLU A 142 -19.82 -5.53 9.95
CA GLU A 142 -20.82 -5.82 10.98
C GLU A 142 -21.40 -4.53 11.58
N VAL A 143 -20.54 -3.55 11.85
CA VAL A 143 -20.94 -2.23 12.35
C VAL A 143 -21.87 -1.53 11.36
N LEU A 144 -21.53 -1.55 10.07
CA LEU A 144 -22.35 -0.96 9.00
C LEU A 144 -23.72 -1.63 8.89
N VAL A 145 -23.75 -2.97 8.86
CA VAL A 145 -24.99 -3.75 8.77
C VAL A 145 -25.89 -3.46 9.97
N LYS A 146 -25.32 -3.40 11.18
CA LYS A 146 -26.07 -3.07 12.41
C LYS A 146 -26.66 -1.66 12.34
N ALA A 147 -25.90 -0.68 11.87
CA ALA A 147 -26.39 0.69 11.72
C ALA A 147 -27.56 0.78 10.71
N CYS A 148 -27.43 0.12 9.56
CA CYS A 148 -28.51 0.05 8.57
C CYS A 148 -29.78 -0.61 9.14
N ALA A 149 -29.64 -1.73 9.86
CA ALA A 149 -30.77 -2.43 10.46
C ALA A 149 -31.52 -1.54 11.47
N GLN A 150 -30.80 -0.79 12.31
CA GLN A 150 -31.41 0.13 13.29
C GLN A 150 -32.24 1.24 12.63
N LEU A 151 -31.79 1.77 11.48
CA LEU A 151 -32.53 2.80 10.75
C LEU A 151 -33.82 2.26 10.11
N VAL A 152 -33.80 1.01 9.65
CA VAL A 152 -34.99 0.36 9.08
C VAL A 152 -36.04 0.09 10.16
N THR A 153 -35.64 -0.36 11.35
CA THR A 153 -36.58 -0.63 12.45
C THR A 153 -37.24 0.66 12.96
N ARG A 154 -36.47 1.74 13.15
CA ARG A 154 -37.01 3.04 13.61
C ARG A 154 -38.04 3.64 12.65
N LYS A 155 -37.92 3.40 11.34
CA LYS A 155 -38.91 3.86 10.34
C LYS A 155 -40.21 3.04 10.32
N ARG A 156 -40.24 1.86 10.93
CA ARG A 156 -41.45 1.03 11.04
C ARG A 156 -42.25 1.32 12.31
N GLU A 157 -41.59 1.89 13.32
CA GLU A 157 -42.19 2.23 14.62
C GLU A 157 -42.67 3.70 14.69
N ALA A 158 -42.32 4.52 13.69
CA ALA A 158 -42.75 5.91 13.52
C ALA A 158 -43.79 6.02 12.39
#